data_AF-A0A6P0JQG0-F1
#
_entry.id   AF-A0A6P0JQG0-F1
#
_cell.length_a   1.000
_cell.length_b   1.000
_cell.length_c   1.000
_cell.angle_alpha   90.00
_cell.angle_beta   90.00
_cell.angle_gamma   90.00
#
_symmetry.space_group_name_H-M   'P 1'
#
loop_
_entity.id
_entity.type
_entity.pdbx_description
1 polymer ?
#
loop_
_entity_poly.entity_id
_entity_poly.type
_entity_poly.pdbx_seq_one_letter_code
_entity_poly.pdbx_strand_id
1 'polypeptide(L)'
;MDHSSITLPYFDWILNGLEAGDPDVKIAFGRHIHWGYWPHPSEATGTPEDFRQAAEQLTQKVYSAAHVSDGQAILDVEYRFGGAIAS
;
A
#
# COMPACT_ATOMS: atom_id res chain seq x y z
N MET A 1 -11.97 -28.19 8.22
CA MET A 1 -11.22 -27.84 7.02
C MET A 1 -9.78 -27.69 7.44
N ASP A 2 -8.88 -28.40 6.78
CA ASP A 2 -7.45 -28.26 6.99
C ASP A 2 -7.04 -26.85 6.53
N HIS A 3 -6.78 -25.96 7.48
CA HIS A 3 -6.18 -24.67 7.18
C HIS A 3 -4.74 -24.97 6.80
N SER A 4 -4.48 -25.13 5.50
CA SER A 4 -3.13 -25.00 4.98
C SER A 4 -2.53 -23.74 5.61
N SER A 5 -1.50 -23.91 6.44
CA SER A 5 -0.84 -22.79 7.11
C SER A 5 -0.08 -22.00 6.06
N ILE A 6 -0.78 -21.11 5.37
CA ILE A 6 -0.18 -20.24 4.36
C ILE A 6 0.76 -19.30 5.12
N THR A 7 2.06 -19.49 4.92
CA THR A 7 3.09 -18.60 5.45
C THR A 7 3.15 -17.36 4.56
N LEU A 8 3.00 -16.17 5.15
CA LEU A 8 3.06 -14.90 4.43
C LEU A 8 4.13 -13.99 5.06
N PRO A 9 5.43 -14.32 4.94
CA PRO A 9 6.49 -13.66 5.69
C PRO A 9 6.53 -12.14 5.51
N TYR A 10 6.17 -11.66 4.32
CA TYR A 10 6.08 -10.25 4.01
C TYR A 10 5.00 -9.53 4.83
N PHE A 11 3.79 -10.10 4.86
CA PHE A 11 2.70 -9.53 5.65
C PHE A 11 2.95 -9.68 7.14
N ASP A 12 3.49 -10.81 7.58
CA ASP A 12 3.84 -11.03 8.99
C ASP A 12 4.85 -9.97 9.45
N TRP A 13 5.88 -9.67 8.65
CA TRP A 13 6.86 -8.64 8.95
C TRP A 13 6.23 -7.24 9.04
N ILE A 14 5.38 -6.85 8.08
CA ILE A 14 4.70 -5.54 8.10
C ILE A 14 3.79 -5.41 9.31
N LEU A 15 2.93 -6.40 9.57
CA LEU A 15 1.94 -6.37 10.65
C LEU A 15 2.64 -6.31 12.01
N ASN A 16 3.69 -7.10 12.22
CA ASN A 16 4.49 -7.05 13.44
C ASN A 16 5.16 -5.68 13.63
N GLY A 17 5.67 -5.06 12.55
CA GLY A 17 6.26 -3.72 12.61
C GLY A 17 5.23 -2.63 12.96
N LEU A 18 4.03 -2.71 12.39
CA LEU A 18 2.92 -1.80 12.70
C LEU A 18 2.48 -1.96 14.16
N GLU A 19 2.36 -3.20 14.67
CA GLU A 19 2.00 -3.50 16.06
C GLU A 19 3.06 -3.03 17.05
N ALA A 20 4.34 -3.25 16.73
CA ALA A 20 5.47 -2.75 17.50
C ALA A 20 5.60 -1.21 17.46
N GLY A 21 4.84 -0.56 16.57
CA GLY A 21 4.80 0.88 16.45
C GLY A 21 6.00 1.49 15.71
N ASP A 22 6.72 0.69 14.93
CA ASP A 22 7.92 1.08 14.19
C ASP A 22 7.64 2.32 13.29
N PRO A 23 8.38 3.42 13.45
CA PRO A 23 8.12 4.65 12.73
C PRO A 23 8.33 4.51 11.21
N ASP A 24 9.33 3.75 10.77
CA ASP A 24 9.64 3.59 9.35
C ASP A 24 8.60 2.70 8.67
N VAL A 25 8.17 1.62 9.34
CA VAL A 25 7.08 0.76 8.86
C VAL A 25 5.77 1.54 8.81
N LYS A 26 5.47 2.38 9.80
CA LYS A 26 4.28 3.23 9.79
C LYS A 26 4.28 4.23 8.64
N ILE A 27 5.41 4.88 8.37
CA ILE A 27 5.51 5.84 7.26
C ILE A 27 5.34 5.12 5.92
N ALA A 28 6.04 4.00 5.73
CA ALA A 28 6.04 3.28 4.46
C ALA A 28 4.72 2.53 4.18
N PHE A 29 4.14 1.86 5.19
CA PHE A 29 3.05 0.90 5.01
C PHE A 29 1.75 1.27 5.74
N GLY A 30 1.72 2.37 6.51
CA GLY A 30 0.56 2.74 7.33
C GLY A 30 -0.69 3.12 6.53
N ARG A 31 -0.54 3.47 5.25
CA ARG A 31 -1.66 3.78 4.34
C ARG A 31 -1.88 2.69 3.30
N HIS A 32 -0.80 2.23 2.68
CA HIS A 32 -0.80 1.31 1.54
C HIS A 32 0.08 0.12 1.86
N ILE A 33 -0.42 -1.10 1.63
CA ILE A 33 0.32 -2.36 1.90
C ILE A 33 0.94 -2.97 0.63
N HIS A 34 0.69 -2.35 -0.52
CA HIS A 34 1.28 -2.72 -1.80
C HIS A 34 2.58 -1.95 -2.05
N TRP A 35 3.28 -2.27 -3.14
CA TRP A 35 4.49 -1.59 -3.56
C TRP A 35 4.24 -0.17 -4.10
N GLY A 36 5.33 0.51 -4.46
CA GLY A 36 5.29 1.82 -5.09
C GLY A 36 5.51 1.80 -6.60
N TYR A 37 5.12 2.90 -7.23
CA TYR A 37 5.46 3.25 -8.61
C TYR A 37 6.39 4.45 -8.60
N TRP A 38 7.58 4.29 -9.19
CA TRP A 38 8.53 5.37 -9.43
C TRP A 38 8.57 5.67 -10.93
N PRO A 39 8.18 6.89 -11.37
CA PRO A 39 8.33 7.31 -12.76
C PRO A 39 9.80 7.30 -13.21
N HIS A 40 10.70 7.65 -12.30
CA HIS A 40 12.16 7.68 -12.51
C HIS A 40 12.84 6.83 -11.43
N PRO A 41 12.87 5.50 -11.57
CA PRO A 41 13.37 4.60 -10.52
C PRO A 41 14.86 4.81 -10.19
N SER A 42 15.64 5.37 -11.11
CA SER A 42 17.04 5.75 -10.87
C SER A 42 17.22 6.88 -9.86
N GLU A 43 16.15 7.63 -9.56
CA GLU A 43 16.14 8.76 -8.62
C GLU A 43 15.51 8.37 -7.27
N ALA A 44 15.07 7.12 -7.11
CA ALA A 44 14.50 6.65 -5.85
C ALA A 44 15.53 6.73 -4.72
N THR A 45 15.12 7.32 -3.59
CA THR A 45 15.98 7.47 -2.41
C THR A 45 15.91 6.26 -1.49
N GLY A 46 14.87 5.43 -1.62
CA GLY A 46 14.64 4.27 -0.77
C GLY A 46 14.29 4.61 0.68
N THR A 47 14.00 5.89 0.97
CA THR A 47 13.54 6.31 2.30
C THR A 47 12.08 5.91 2.53
N PRO A 48 11.61 5.77 3.78
CA PRO A 48 10.21 5.47 4.06
C PRO A 48 9.24 6.47 3.41
N GLU A 49 9.62 7.75 3.37
CA GLU A 49 8.82 8.81 2.77
C GLU A 49 8.76 8.71 1.24
N ASP A 50 9.88 8.37 0.60
CA ASP A 50 9.92 8.06 -0.85
C ASP A 50 9.03 6.85 -1.18
N PHE A 51 9.10 5.80 -0.37
CA PHE A 51 8.23 4.64 -0.52
C PHE A 51 6.75 5.01 -0.37
N ARG A 52 6.39 5.81 0.65
CA ARG A 52 5.02 6.31 0.86
C ARG A 52 4.49 7.06 -0.36
N GLN A 53 5.31 7.93 -0.94
CA GLN A 53 4.95 8.69 -2.14
C GLN A 53 4.82 7.79 -3.36
N ALA A 54 5.70 6.81 -3.54
CA ALA A 54 5.62 5.87 -4.64
C ALA A 54 4.39 4.96 -4.53
N ALA A 55 4.04 4.50 -3.32
CA ALA A 55 2.83 3.73 -3.07
C ALA A 55 1.58 4.54 -3.46
N GLU A 56 1.52 5.81 -3.06
CA GLU A 56 0.45 6.72 -3.48
C GLU A 56 0.37 6.86 -5.01
N GLN A 57 1.51 7.06 -5.67
CA GLN A 57 1.55 7.17 -7.13
C GLN A 57 1.05 5.90 -7.83
N LEU A 58 1.30 4.71 -7.28
CA LEU A 58 0.76 3.47 -7.83
C LEU A 58 -0.77 3.44 -7.75
N THR A 59 -1.35 3.84 -6.62
CA THR A 59 -2.80 3.95 -6.45
C THR A 59 -3.42 4.86 -7.51
N GLN A 60 -2.81 6.02 -7.76
CA GLN A 60 -3.28 6.95 -8.80
C GLN A 60 -3.22 6.33 -10.20
N LYS A 61 -2.21 5.50 -10.50
CA LYS A 61 -2.15 4.75 -11.78
C LYS A 61 -3.27 3.72 -11.91
N VAL A 62 -3.61 3.03 -10.82
CA VAL A 62 -4.72 2.08 -10.79
C VAL A 62 -6.04 2.82 -11.05
N TYR A 63 -6.26 3.97 -10.42
CA TYR A 63 -7.47 4.79 -10.62
C TYR A 63 -7.58 5.31 -12.05
N SER A 64 -6.49 5.81 -12.62
CA SER A 64 -6.45 6.20 -14.02
C SER A 64 -6.77 5.03 -14.95
N ALA A 65 -6.18 3.85 -14.72
CA ALA A 65 -6.42 2.67 -15.55
C ALA A 65 -7.87 2.17 -15.46
N ALA A 66 -8.48 2.29 -14.28
CA ALA A 66 -9.88 1.97 -14.03
C ALA A 66 -10.85 3.06 -14.50
N HIS A 67 -10.36 4.21 -14.98
CA HIS A 67 -11.16 5.37 -15.37
C HIS A 67 -12.12 5.82 -14.26
N VAL A 68 -11.59 5.86 -13.02
CA VAL A 68 -12.34 6.33 -11.86
C VAL A 68 -12.72 7.81 -12.08
N SER A 69 -13.98 8.13 -11.80
CA SER A 69 -14.53 9.48 -11.94
C SER A 69 -15.57 9.79 -10.87
N ASP A 70 -15.79 11.08 -10.62
CA ASP A 70 -16.82 11.57 -9.70
C ASP A 70 -18.19 10.95 -9.95
N GLY A 71 -18.90 10.65 -8.86
CA GLY A 71 -20.25 10.08 -8.89
C GLY A 71 -20.31 8.55 -9.08
N GLN A 72 -19.18 7.87 -9.24
CA GLN A 72 -19.13 6.41 -9.27
C GLN A 72 -19.24 5.80 -7.87
N ALA A 73 -19.87 4.64 -7.78
CA ALA A 73 -19.81 3.78 -6.60
C ALA A 73 -18.65 2.80 -6.75
N ILE A 74 -17.71 2.81 -5.81
CA ILE A 74 -16.50 1.98 -5.83
C ILE A 74 -16.58 0.94 -4.70
N LEU A 75 -16.25 -0.32 -5.02
CA LEU A 75 -16.07 -1.38 -4.04
C LEU A 75 -14.58 -1.57 -3.79
N ASP A 76 -14.13 -1.25 -2.58
CA ASP A 76 -12.83 -1.66 -2.09
C ASP A 76 -12.92 -3.07 -1.49
N VAL A 77 -12.40 -4.05 -2.22
CA VAL A 77 -12.42 -5.46 -1.80
C VAL A 77 -11.38 -5.72 -0.69
N GLU A 78 -10.36 -4.88 -0.58
CA GLU A 78 -9.26 -5.06 0.37
C GLU A 78 -9.34 -4.00 1.48
N TYR A 79 -10.38 -4.11 2.31
CA TYR A 79 -10.54 -3.28 3.51
C TYR A 79 -9.44 -3.59 4.53
N ARG A 80 -8.31 -2.87 4.48
CA ARG A 80 -7.33 -2.85 5.56
C ARG A 80 -7.28 -1.51 6.26
N PHE A 81 -6.82 -0.47 5.56
CA PHE A 81 -6.54 0.84 6.18
C PHE A 81 -7.22 2.01 5.46
N GLY A 82 -7.97 1.77 4.39
CA GLY A 82 -8.71 2.80 3.63
C GLY A 82 -7.83 3.77 2.86
N GLY A 83 -6.51 3.51 2.77
CA GLY A 83 -5.56 4.39 2.09
C GLY A 83 -5.92 4.61 0.63
N ALA A 84 -6.31 3.55 -0.09
CA ALA A 84 -6.71 3.66 -1.48
C ALA A 84 -7.92 4.58 -1.64
N ILE A 85 -9.06 4.32 -1.01
CA ILE A 85 -10.28 5.14 -1.20
C ILE A 85 -10.08 6.61 -0.77
N ALA A 86 -9.10 6.90 0.09
CA ALA A 86 -8.75 8.26 0.52
C ALA A 86 -7.62 8.93 -0.31
N SER A 87 -7.21 8.34 -1.43
CA SER A 87 -6.19 8.83 -2.37
C SER A 87 -6.74 9.79 -3.42
#